data_AF-A0A813LLG9-F1
#
_entry.id   AF-A0A813LLG9-F1
#
_cell.length_a   1.000
_cell.length_b   1.000
_cell.length_c   1.000
_cell.angle_alpha   90.00
_cell.angle_beta   90.00
_cell.angle_gamma   90.00
#
_symmetry.space_group_name_H-M   'P 1'
#
loop_
_entity.id
_entity.type
_entity.pdbx_description
1 polymer ?
#
loop_
_entity_poly.entity_id
_entity_poly.type
_entity_poly.pdbx_seq_one_letter_code
_entity_poly.pdbx_strand_id
1 'polypeptide(L)'
;MSALSNCHLLGESAKCQRRQYRYDLGRGIVFGDDFVHATETGHAPHPMVFLCFTFGNQKMTQDQWLNTRDYIAYQCPLFQDPSGHLVKSAA
;
A
#
# COMPACT_ATOMS: atom_id res chain seq x y z
N MET A 1 17.89 -13.59 12.82
CA MET A 1 16.96 -13.50 11.68
C MET A 1 17.72 -12.87 10.51
N SER A 2 17.81 -13.53 9.37
CA SER A 2 18.50 -13.01 8.18
C SER A 2 17.58 -12.05 7.41
N ALA A 3 18.14 -10.96 6.89
CA ALA A 3 17.42 -10.05 5.99
C ALA A 3 16.91 -10.80 4.76
N LEU A 4 15.69 -10.51 4.31
CA LEU A 4 15.18 -11.06 3.04
C LEU A 4 15.80 -10.37 1.81
N SER A 5 16.10 -9.09 1.93
CA SER A 5 16.80 -8.30 0.91
C SER A 5 17.45 -7.07 1.51
N ASN A 6 18.23 -6.37 0.68
CA ASN A 6 18.70 -5.01 0.95
C ASN A 6 17.72 -3.94 0.42
N CYS A 7 16.55 -4.34 -0.09
CA CYS A 7 15.51 -3.41 -0.50
C CYS A 7 14.69 -3.02 0.72
N HIS A 8 14.50 -1.72 0.94
CA HIS A 8 13.65 -1.19 1.98
C HIS A 8 12.46 -0.44 1.36
N LEU A 9 11.40 -0.26 2.12
CA LEU A 9 10.39 0.74 1.82
C LEU A 9 10.94 2.11 2.22
N LEU A 10 11.00 3.04 1.28
CA LEU A 10 11.29 4.44 1.52
C LEU A 10 9.96 5.15 1.75
N GLY A 11 9.77 5.70 2.94
CA GLY A 11 8.64 6.57 3.25
C GLY A 11 9.08 8.02 3.41
N GLU A 12 8.28 8.95 2.93
CA GLU A 12 8.41 10.36 3.27
C GLU A 12 7.27 10.76 4.21
N SER A 13 7.62 11.29 5.38
CA SER A 13 6.62 11.85 6.29
C SER A 13 6.14 13.22 5.81
N ALA A 14 5.00 13.68 6.32
CA ALA A 14 4.49 15.05 6.08
C ALA A 14 5.48 16.18 6.45
N LYS A 15 6.56 15.88 7.18
CA LYS A 15 7.65 16.82 7.50
C LYS A 15 8.86 16.68 6.56
N CYS A 16 8.68 16.05 5.39
CA CYS A 16 9.73 15.71 4.43
C CYS A 16 10.89 14.87 5.01
N GLN A 17 10.68 14.21 6.15
CA GLN A 17 11.68 13.28 6.69
C GLN A 17 11.55 11.94 5.99
N ARG A 18 12.63 11.53 5.32
CA ARG A 18 12.76 10.20 4.74
C ARG A 18 13.06 9.17 5.82
N ARG A 19 12.36 8.05 5.76
CA ARG A 19 12.57 6.89 6.62
C ARG A 19 12.68 5.62 5.77
N GLN A 20 13.56 4.73 6.19
CA GLN A 20 13.68 3.38 5.62
C GLN A 20 12.97 2.39 6.54
N TYR A 21 12.10 1.56 5.98
CA TYR A 21 11.46 0.46 6.66
C TYR A 21 11.89 -0.85 6.03
N ARG A 22 12.45 -1.73 6.86
CA ARG A 22 12.98 -3.00 6.41
C ARG A 22 11.90 -4.06 6.27
N TYR A 23 11.92 -4.78 5.16
CA TYR A 23 11.07 -5.95 4.98
C TYR A 23 11.65 -7.16 5.70
N ASP A 24 10.84 -7.76 6.56
CA ASP A 24 11.12 -9.01 7.26
C ASP A 24 10.05 -10.05 6.88
N LEU A 25 10.44 -11.31 6.70
CA LEU A 25 9.49 -12.37 6.33
C LEU A 25 8.40 -12.52 7.38
N GLY A 26 7.14 -12.58 6.94
CA GLY A 26 5.98 -12.74 7.82
C GLY A 26 5.61 -11.47 8.59
N ARG A 27 6.25 -10.32 8.33
CA ARG A 27 5.87 -9.03 8.89
C ARG A 27 5.25 -8.13 7.82
N GLY A 28 4.19 -7.44 8.20
CA GLY A 28 3.60 -6.36 7.40
C GLY A 28 4.09 -4.99 7.88
N ILE A 29 4.17 -4.04 6.96
CA ILE A 29 4.32 -2.61 7.27
C ILE A 29 2.95 -1.98 7.07
N VAL A 30 2.43 -1.29 8.09
CA VAL A 30 1.13 -0.61 8.04
C VAL A 30 1.35 0.88 8.14
N PHE A 31 0.75 1.63 7.22
CA PHE A 31 0.80 3.09 7.17
C PHE A 31 -0.62 3.63 7.01
N GLY A 32 -0.83 4.84 7.52
CA GLY A 32 -2.09 5.56 7.39
C GLY A 32 -2.16 6.38 6.10
N ASP A 33 -3.15 7.25 6.03
CA ASP A 33 -3.43 8.10 4.87
C ASP A 33 -2.28 9.06 4.56
N ASP A 34 -2.24 9.51 3.29
CA ASP A 34 -1.23 10.44 2.75
C ASP A 34 0.24 9.98 2.88
N PHE A 35 0.46 8.67 3.07
CA PHE A 35 1.79 8.11 3.15
C PHE A 35 2.44 7.93 1.77
N VAL A 36 3.33 8.86 1.43
CA VAL A 36 4.12 8.79 0.20
C VAL A 36 5.27 7.80 0.39
N HIS A 37 5.34 6.80 -0.49
CA HIS A 37 6.38 5.79 -0.42
C HIS A 37 6.87 5.30 -1.77
N ALA A 38 8.06 4.72 -1.76
CA ALA A 38 8.68 4.04 -2.88
C ALA A 38 9.44 2.82 -2.37
N THR A 39 9.80 1.90 -3.27
CA THR A 39 10.76 0.84 -2.93
C THR A 39 12.17 1.35 -3.23
N GLU A 40 13.08 1.19 -2.27
CA GLU A 40 14.49 1.52 -2.45
C GLU A 40 15.09 0.67 -3.57
N THR A 41 15.94 1.28 -4.39
CA THR A 41 16.71 0.55 -5.39
C THR A 41 17.64 -0.44 -4.69
N GLY A 42 17.55 -1.71 -5.05
CA GLY A 42 18.38 -2.74 -4.44
C GLY A 42 18.36 -4.04 -5.22
N HIS A 43 19.13 -5.01 -4.74
CA HIS A 43 19.19 -6.36 -5.32
C HIS A 43 18.44 -7.35 -4.43
N ALA A 44 17.47 -8.04 -5.01
CA ALA A 44 16.81 -9.17 -4.37
C ALA A 44 17.64 -10.44 -4.68
N PRO A 45 18.21 -11.14 -3.68
CA PRO A 45 19.01 -12.35 -3.93
C PRO A 45 18.19 -13.48 -4.56
N HIS A 46 16.86 -13.43 -4.43
CA HIS A 46 15.89 -14.35 -5.02
C HIS A 46 14.66 -13.54 -5.46
N PRO A 47 13.79 -14.07 -6.34
CA PRO A 47 12.51 -13.44 -6.64
C PRO A 47 11.71 -13.19 -5.36
N MET A 48 11.23 -11.95 -5.18
CA MET A 48 10.38 -11.57 -4.05
C MET A 48 9.04 -11.07 -4.56
N VAL A 49 7.98 -11.42 -3.84
CA VAL A 49 6.63 -10.89 -4.08
C VAL A 49 6.22 -10.13 -2.83
N PHE A 50 5.78 -8.89 -3.02
CA PHE A 50 5.19 -8.08 -1.96
C PHE A 50 3.68 -8.07 -2.14
N LEU A 51 2.96 -8.42 -1.07
CA LEU A 51 1.51 -8.29 -1.04
C LEU A 51 1.17 -6.92 -0.45
N CYS A 52 0.50 -6.08 -1.23
CA CYS A 52 -0.01 -4.79 -0.77
C CYS A 52 -1.53 -4.88 -0.65
N PHE A 53 -2.05 -4.49 0.50
CA PHE A 53 -3.48 -4.46 0.76
C PHE A 53 -3.87 -3.07 1.24
N THR A 54 -4.84 -2.47 0.56
CA THR A 54 -5.44 -1.20 0.97
C THR A 54 -6.75 -1.51 1.70
N PHE A 55 -6.87 -1.05 2.93
CA PHE A 55 -8.06 -1.24 3.75
C PHE A 55 -8.76 0.10 3.94
N GLY A 56 -10.08 0.12 3.74
CA GLY A 56 -10.93 1.27 4.02
C GLY A 56 -11.80 1.06 5.27
N ASN A 57 -12.40 2.13 5.76
CA ASN A 57 -13.38 2.08 6.83
C ASN A 57 -14.81 2.01 6.24
N GLN A 58 -15.65 1.07 6.71
CA GLN A 58 -17.06 1.00 6.32
C GLN A 58 -17.89 2.21 6.77
N LYS A 59 -17.39 3.00 7.73
CA LYS A 59 -18.03 4.24 8.22
C LYS A 59 -17.67 5.49 7.43
N MET A 60 -16.97 5.31 6.31
CA MET A 60 -16.60 6.37 5.38
C MET A 60 -17.86 7.07 4.83
N THR A 61 -17.81 8.40 4.70
CA THR A 61 -18.88 9.15 4.03
C THR A 61 -18.87 8.88 2.52
N GLN A 62 -19.98 9.16 1.84
CA GLN A 62 -20.06 9.01 0.38
C GLN A 62 -18.98 9.85 -0.34
N ASP A 63 -18.74 11.08 0.11
CA ASP A 63 -17.74 11.97 -0.49
C ASP A 63 -16.31 11.44 -0.29
N GLN A 64 -16.00 10.94 0.90
CA GLN A 64 -14.72 10.28 1.18
C GLN A 64 -14.53 9.06 0.26
N TRP A 65 -15.58 8.27 0.06
CA TRP A 65 -15.54 7.12 -0.84
C TRP A 65 -15.24 7.51 -2.28
N LEU A 66 -15.93 8.51 -2.81
CA LEU A 66 -15.72 8.98 -4.18
C LEU A 66 -14.28 9.46 -4.39
N ASN A 67 -13.70 10.14 -3.39
CA ASN A 67 -12.30 10.60 -3.46
C ASN A 67 -11.29 9.44 -3.43
N THR A 68 -11.55 8.35 -2.71
CA THR A 68 -10.63 7.21 -2.61
C THR A 68 -10.81 6.20 -3.74
N ARG A 69 -12.03 6.09 -4.29
CA ARG A 69 -12.39 5.07 -5.29
C ARG A 69 -11.48 5.08 -6.51
N ASP A 70 -11.18 6.24 -7.06
CA ASP A 70 -10.38 6.35 -8.29
C ASP A 70 -8.94 5.88 -8.07
N TYR A 71 -8.38 6.18 -6.89
CA TYR A 71 -7.06 5.69 -6.49
C TYR A 71 -7.05 4.16 -6.32
N ILE A 72 -8.08 3.60 -5.68
CA ILE A 72 -8.23 2.14 -5.53
C ILE A 72 -8.36 1.48 -6.91
N ALA A 73 -9.18 2.05 -7.80
CA ALA A 73 -9.42 1.53 -9.14
C ALA A 73 -8.17 1.53 -10.02
N TYR A 74 -7.29 2.53 -9.85
CA TYR A 74 -5.99 2.58 -10.52
C TYR A 74 -5.03 1.48 -10.04
N GLN A 75 -5.04 1.15 -8.75
CA GLN A 75 -4.12 0.18 -8.17
C GLN A 75 -4.61 -1.26 -8.24
N CYS A 76 -5.92 -1.46 -8.18
CA CYS A 76 -6.52 -2.79 -8.10
C CYS A 76 -7.70 -2.93 -9.07
N PRO A 77 -7.64 -3.89 -10.01
CA PRO A 77 -8.71 -4.12 -10.99
C PRO A 77 -10.01 -4.67 -10.38
N LEU A 78 -9.98 -5.09 -9.11
CA LEU A 78 -11.11 -5.63 -8.39
C LEU A 78 -11.06 -5.15 -6.93
N PHE A 79 -12.09 -4.45 -6.46
CA PHE A 79 -12.17 -3.95 -5.08
C PHE A 79 -13.58 -4.09 -4.52
N GLN A 80 -13.72 -3.98 -3.20
CA GLN A 80 -15.01 -3.99 -2.52
C GLN A 80 -15.41 -2.55 -2.17
N ASP A 81 -16.65 -2.17 -2.43
CA ASP A 81 -17.19 -0.87 -2.01
C ASP A 81 -17.65 -0.87 -0.53
N PRO A 82 -18.00 0.28 0.06
CA PRO A 82 -18.45 0.35 1.45
C PRO A 82 -19.74 -0.43 1.74
N SER A 83 -20.55 -0.74 0.73
CA SER A 83 -21.74 -1.59 0.87
C SER A 83 -21.41 -3.08 0.91
N GLY A 84 -20.16 -3.45 0.64
CA GLY A 84 -19.70 -4.83 0.60
C GLY A 84 -19.77 -5.45 -0.79
N HIS A 85 -20.11 -4.70 -1.83
CA HIS A 85 -20.19 -5.22 -3.20
C HIS A 85 -18.82 -5.22 -3.88
N LEU A 86 -18.53 -6.30 -4.61
CA LEU A 86 -17.34 -6.38 -5.45
C LEU A 86 -17.55 -5.59 -6.74
N VAL A 87 -16.61 -4.70 -7.02
CA VAL A 87 -16.58 -3.80 -8.18
C VAL A 87 -15.33 -4.09 -8.98
N LYS A 88 -15.48 -4.28 -10.30
CA LYS A 88 -14.36 -4.37 -11.23
C LYS A 88 -14.06 -2.98 -11.76
N SER A 89 -12.80 -2.53 -11.69
CA SER A 89 -12.45 -1.24 -12.31
C SER A 89 -12.55 -1.35 -13.83
N ALA A 90 -13.02 -0.27 -14.46
CA ALA A 90 -12.97 -0.15 -15.90
C ALA A 90 -11.50 0.14 -16.25
N ALA A 91 -10.85 -0.81 -16.90
CA ALA A 91 -9.47 -0.68 -17.38
C ALA A 91 -9.34 0.44 -18.41
#